data_AF-A0A841BZP8-F1
#
_entry.id   AF-A0A841BZP8-F1
#
_cell.length_a   1.000
_cell.length_b   1.000
_cell.length_c   1.000
_cell.angle_alpha   90.00
_cell.angle_beta   90.00
_cell.angle_gamma   90.00
#
_symmetry.space_group_name_H-M   'P 1'
#
loop_
_entity.id
_entity.type
_entity.pdbx_description
1 polymer ?
#
loop_
_entity_poly.entity_id
_entity_poly.type
_entity_poly.pdbx_seq_one_letter_code
_entity_poly.pdbx_strand_id
1 'polypeptide(L)'
;MTIDSRINPPQTGDERAMLVAFLDYQRATLELKCAGLTDDQLRELSTPPSQISLLGLLRHMADVETWWFGIRFAKLDLPSIFDPLEVNADFEELDSMPPAEVLAVFRANCARSREIVAAAASLEDLGMRGDGSPASLRWIILHMIEEYARHNGHADLVRERVDGATGA
;
A
#
# COMPACT_ATOMS: atom_id res chain seq x y z
N MET A 1 -9.99 21.91 1.93
CA MET A 1 -10.70 20.77 1.33
C MET A 1 -9.74 20.12 0.36
N THR A 2 -9.30 18.90 0.64
CA THR A 2 -8.41 18.16 -0.26
C THR A 2 -9.20 17.79 -1.52
N ILE A 3 -8.64 18.06 -2.70
CA ILE A 3 -9.28 17.69 -3.97
C ILE A 3 -9.04 16.20 -4.17
N ASP A 4 -10.11 15.43 -4.42
CA ASP A 4 -10.00 14.03 -4.82
C ASP A 4 -9.35 13.95 -6.21
N SER A 5 -8.11 13.48 -6.26
CA SER A 5 -7.32 13.31 -7.48
C SER A 5 -7.30 11.87 -7.98
N ARG A 6 -8.09 10.96 -7.40
CA ARG A 6 -8.12 9.56 -7.81
C ARG A 6 -8.74 9.42 -9.19
N ILE A 7 -8.19 8.51 -9.99
CA ILE A 7 -8.73 8.15 -11.29
C ILE A 7 -9.57 6.89 -11.12
N ASN A 8 -10.88 6.97 -11.41
CA ASN A 8 -11.76 5.82 -11.30
C ASN A 8 -11.33 4.70 -12.27
N PRO A 9 -11.28 3.44 -11.81
CA PRO A 9 -11.00 2.30 -12.69
C PRO A 9 -12.04 2.20 -13.82
N PRO A 10 -11.64 1.80 -15.04
CA PRO A 10 -12.57 1.64 -16.14
C PRO A 10 -13.53 0.47 -15.88
N GLN A 11 -14.78 0.59 -16.37
CA GLN A 11 -15.81 -0.47 -16.21
C GLN A 11 -15.72 -1.58 -17.27
N THR A 12 -14.94 -1.36 -18.34
CA THR A 12 -14.70 -2.32 -19.43
C THR A 12 -13.27 -2.16 -19.94
N GLY A 13 -12.70 -3.20 -20.55
CA GLY A 13 -11.37 -3.15 -21.15
C GLY A 13 -10.56 -4.43 -20.99
N ASP A 14 -9.28 -4.34 -21.31
CA ASP A 14 -8.29 -5.40 -21.11
C ASP A 14 -8.13 -5.73 -19.60
N GLU A 15 -7.93 -7.00 -19.28
CA GLU A 15 -7.81 -7.49 -17.90
C GLU A 15 -6.67 -6.80 -17.16
N ARG A 16 -5.48 -6.71 -17.76
CA ARG A 16 -4.32 -6.08 -17.11
C ARG A 16 -4.59 -4.60 -16.86
N ALA A 17 -5.16 -3.91 -17.85
CA ALA A 17 -5.49 -2.49 -17.71
C ALA A 17 -6.45 -2.24 -16.54
N MET A 18 -7.49 -3.07 -16.38
CA MET A 18 -8.43 -2.96 -15.26
C MET A 18 -7.74 -3.25 -13.91
N LEU A 19 -6.99 -4.35 -13.81
CA LEU A 19 -6.28 -4.72 -12.57
C LEU A 19 -5.31 -3.62 -12.11
N VAL A 20 -4.51 -3.07 -13.03
CA VAL A 20 -3.59 -1.96 -12.74
C VAL A 20 -4.36 -0.72 -12.28
N ALA A 21 -5.44 -0.36 -12.97
CA ALA A 21 -6.24 0.81 -12.60
C ALA A 21 -6.89 0.67 -11.23
N PHE A 22 -7.41 -0.50 -10.88
CA PHE A 22 -7.95 -0.77 -9.54
C PHE A 22 -6.87 -0.65 -8.46
N LEU A 23 -5.68 -1.22 -8.69
CA LEU A 23 -4.58 -1.11 -7.73
C LEU A 23 -4.12 0.35 -7.56
N ASP A 24 -4.03 1.11 -8.65
CA ASP A 24 -3.66 2.53 -8.59
C ASP A 24 -4.72 3.39 -7.90
N TYR A 25 -6.00 3.09 -8.08
CA TYR A 25 -7.09 3.74 -7.32
C TYR A 25 -6.94 3.49 -5.81
N GLN A 26 -6.60 2.26 -5.43
CA GLN A 26 -6.40 1.90 -4.02
C GLN A 26 -5.18 2.58 -3.40
N ARG A 27 -4.05 2.65 -4.12
CA ARG A 27 -2.85 3.41 -3.71
C ARG A 27 -3.16 4.89 -3.50
N ALA A 28 -3.86 5.50 -4.47
CA ALA A 28 -4.24 6.90 -4.40
C ALA A 28 -5.26 7.17 -3.29
N THR A 29 -6.10 6.18 -2.95
CA THR A 29 -7.01 6.27 -1.79
C THR A 29 -6.23 6.38 -0.49
N LEU A 30 -5.23 5.53 -0.24
CA LEU A 30 -4.42 5.62 0.98
C LEU A 30 -3.71 6.98 1.10
N GLU A 31 -3.13 7.46 0.00
CA GLU A 31 -2.49 8.78 -0.03
C GLU A 31 -3.49 9.92 0.26
N LEU A 32 -4.69 9.85 -0.31
CA LEU A 32 -5.77 10.80 -0.02
C LEU A 32 -6.17 10.79 1.47
N LYS A 33 -6.21 9.61 2.12
CA LYS A 33 -6.48 9.51 3.56
C LYS A 33 -5.41 10.16 4.43
N CYS A 34 -4.21 10.37 3.90
CA CYS A 34 -3.12 11.05 4.62
C CYS A 34 -3.07 12.56 4.32
N ALA A 35 -3.73 13.02 3.27
CA ALA A 35 -3.61 14.40 2.80
C ALA A 35 -4.30 15.41 3.75
N GLY A 36 -3.65 16.55 3.95
CA GLY A 36 -4.19 17.67 4.73
C GLY A 36 -4.14 17.49 6.26
N LEU A 37 -3.50 16.43 6.75
CA LEU A 37 -3.24 16.21 8.18
C LEU A 37 -1.89 16.78 8.60
N THR A 38 -1.76 17.10 9.88
CA THR A 38 -0.45 17.39 10.49
C THR A 38 0.35 16.10 10.70
N ASP A 39 1.65 16.26 10.91
CA ASP A 39 2.55 15.16 11.26
C ASP A 39 2.09 14.39 12.51
N ASP A 40 1.60 15.08 13.54
CA ASP A 40 1.09 14.45 14.76
C ASP A 40 -0.19 13.65 14.49
N GLN A 41 -1.09 14.20 13.67
CA GLN A 41 -2.33 13.52 13.26
C GLN A 41 -2.08 12.26 12.44
N LEU A 42 -1.03 12.23 11.60
CA LEU A 42 -0.65 11.03 10.86
C LEU A 42 -0.16 9.90 11.78
N ARG A 43 0.42 10.24 12.93
CA ARG A 43 0.92 9.29 13.93
C ARG A 43 -0.14 8.82 14.91
N GLU A 44 -1.27 9.53 15.00
CA GLU A 44 -2.29 9.23 15.99
C GLU A 44 -2.83 7.79 15.81
N LEU A 45 -2.89 7.07 16.93
CA LEU A 45 -3.37 5.68 16.95
C LEU A 45 -4.90 5.63 16.87
N SER A 46 -5.40 4.69 16.08
CA SER A 46 -6.83 4.44 15.83
C SER A 46 -7.65 4.23 17.08
N THR A 47 -7.29 3.29 17.95
CA THR A 47 -7.92 3.09 19.26
C THR A 47 -7.15 2.05 20.05
N PRO A 48 -6.94 2.20 21.37
CA PRO A 48 -6.44 1.10 22.17
C PRO A 48 -7.36 -0.14 22.05
N PRO A 49 -6.81 -1.37 22.00
CA PRO A 49 -5.39 -1.72 22.03
C PRO A 49 -4.70 -1.73 20.64
N SER A 50 -5.40 -1.31 19.57
CA SER A 50 -4.86 -1.25 18.22
C SER A 50 -3.74 -0.20 18.09
N GLN A 51 -2.65 -0.59 17.44
CA GLN A 51 -1.52 0.29 17.11
C GLN A 51 -1.63 0.90 15.70
N ILE A 52 -2.75 0.68 14.99
CA ILE A 52 -2.90 1.19 13.61
C ILE A 52 -2.96 2.72 13.62
N SER A 53 -2.10 3.36 12.83
CA SER A 53 -2.10 4.79 12.49
C SER A 53 -2.01 4.97 10.97
N LEU A 54 -2.31 6.15 10.45
CA LEU A 54 -2.20 6.42 9.00
C LEU A 54 -0.74 6.34 8.53
N LEU A 55 0.20 6.83 9.35
CA LEU A 55 1.63 6.72 9.04
C LEU A 55 2.11 5.28 9.05
N GLY A 56 1.64 4.47 10.01
CA GLY A 56 1.95 3.04 10.07
C GLY A 56 1.38 2.28 8.86
N LEU A 57 0.17 2.64 8.40
CA LEU A 57 -0.40 2.05 7.17
C LEU A 57 0.43 2.39 5.92
N LEU A 58 0.96 3.61 5.80
CA LEU A 58 1.87 3.97 4.71
C LEU A 58 3.16 3.15 4.74
N ARG A 59 3.77 2.99 5.93
CA ARG A 59 4.98 2.17 6.13
C ARG A 59 4.72 0.71 5.76
N HIS A 60 3.63 0.16 6.28
CA HIS A 60 3.19 -1.20 6.00
C HIS A 60 3.01 -1.42 4.50
N MET A 61 2.21 -0.60 3.83
CA MET A 61 1.96 -0.79 2.40
C MET A 61 3.20 -0.54 1.54
N ALA A 62 4.14 0.32 1.97
CA ALA A 62 5.42 0.48 1.28
C ALA A 62 6.28 -0.79 1.33
N ASP A 63 6.26 -1.51 2.45
CA ASP A 63 6.96 -2.77 2.61
C ASP A 63 6.26 -3.89 1.82
N VAL A 64 4.93 -3.99 1.92
CA VAL A 64 4.12 -4.98 1.19
C VAL A 64 4.30 -4.84 -0.34
N GLU A 65 4.39 -3.62 -0.87
CA GLU A 65 4.73 -3.35 -2.27
C GLU A 65 6.12 -3.90 -2.66
N THR A 66 7.13 -3.63 -1.82
CA THR A 66 8.51 -4.10 -2.02
C THR A 66 8.58 -5.62 -1.97
N TRP A 67 7.91 -6.21 -1.00
CA TRP A 67 7.85 -7.64 -0.81
C TRP A 67 7.24 -8.32 -2.03
N TRP A 68 5.99 -7.99 -2.39
CA TRP A 68 5.27 -8.74 -3.42
C TRP A 68 5.78 -8.48 -4.84
N PHE A 69 5.97 -7.22 -5.24
CA PHE A 69 6.41 -6.93 -6.61
C PHE A 69 7.93 -7.05 -6.77
N GLY A 70 8.70 -6.49 -5.82
CA GLY A 70 10.16 -6.48 -5.91
C GLY A 70 10.78 -7.84 -5.59
N ILE A 71 10.59 -8.34 -4.38
CA ILE A 71 11.28 -9.53 -3.87
C ILE A 71 10.62 -10.81 -4.41
N ARG A 72 9.29 -10.94 -4.30
CA ARG A 72 8.58 -12.18 -4.60
C ARG A 72 8.36 -12.40 -6.10
N PHE A 73 8.00 -11.35 -6.84
CA PHE A 73 7.77 -11.43 -8.28
C PHE A 73 9.03 -11.19 -9.11
N ALA A 74 9.63 -10.00 -8.99
CA ALA A 74 10.81 -9.62 -9.78
C ALA A 74 12.13 -10.22 -9.27
N LYS A 75 12.13 -10.87 -8.10
CA LYS A 75 13.32 -11.51 -7.48
C LYS A 75 14.48 -10.55 -7.31
N LEU A 76 14.18 -9.29 -7.02
CA LEU A 76 15.18 -8.28 -6.73
C LEU A 76 15.76 -8.51 -5.32
N ASP A 77 17.05 -8.25 -5.19
CA ASP A 77 17.73 -8.19 -3.89
C ASP A 77 17.46 -6.81 -3.27
N LEU A 78 16.32 -6.70 -2.60
CA LEU A 78 15.91 -5.49 -1.89
C LEU A 78 15.84 -5.81 -0.39
N PRO A 79 16.24 -4.86 0.47
CA PRO A 79 15.99 -5.02 1.90
C PRO A 79 14.47 -5.05 2.13
N SER A 80 14.01 -6.03 2.92
CA SER A 80 12.72 -5.89 3.59
C SER A 80 12.81 -4.66 4.49
N ILE A 81 11.83 -3.78 4.44
CA ILE A 81 11.84 -2.55 5.24
C ILE A 81 11.64 -2.91 6.72
N PHE A 82 10.85 -3.95 6.98
CA PHE A 82 10.61 -4.50 8.32
C PHE A 82 10.87 -6.01 8.36
N ASP A 83 11.20 -6.55 9.54
CA ASP A 83 11.36 -7.99 9.72
C ASP A 83 9.99 -8.67 9.67
N PRO A 84 9.72 -9.58 8.73
CA PRO A 84 8.45 -10.29 8.65
C PRO A 84 8.14 -11.19 9.87
N LEU A 85 9.11 -11.43 10.76
CA LEU A 85 8.92 -12.12 12.03
C LEU A 85 8.46 -11.19 13.17
N GLU A 86 8.58 -9.87 13.00
CA GLU A 86 8.16 -8.87 13.98
C GLU A 86 6.73 -8.41 13.71
N VAL A 87 5.80 -8.87 14.54
CA VAL A 87 4.39 -8.55 14.39
C VAL A 87 4.16 -7.06 14.68
N ASN A 88 3.63 -6.33 13.71
CA ASN A 88 3.32 -4.89 13.76
C ASN A 88 4.54 -3.93 13.76
N ALA A 89 5.74 -4.36 13.38
CA ALA A 89 6.91 -3.47 13.32
C ALA A 89 6.65 -2.16 12.54
N ASP A 90 5.80 -2.23 11.51
CA ASP A 90 5.41 -1.10 10.66
C ASP A 90 4.61 -0.02 11.41
N PHE A 91 4.00 -0.40 12.54
CA PHE A 91 3.18 0.45 13.39
C PHE A 91 3.91 0.90 14.66
N GLU A 92 5.12 0.41 14.88
CA GLU A 92 5.98 0.76 16.01
C GLU A 92 7.02 1.82 15.61
N GLU A 93 7.56 2.53 16.59
CA GLU A 93 8.59 3.57 16.40
C GLU A 93 8.25 4.57 15.29
N LEU A 94 7.03 5.11 15.28
CA LEU A 94 6.52 6.03 14.25
C LEU A 94 7.34 7.34 14.13
N ASP A 95 8.20 7.64 15.10
CA ASP A 95 9.10 8.80 15.10
C ASP A 95 10.46 8.55 14.46
N SER A 96 10.75 7.31 14.04
CA SER A 96 12.01 6.93 13.38
C SER A 96 12.23 7.64 12.05
N MET A 97 11.17 8.12 11.40
CA MET A 97 11.23 8.79 10.09
C MET A 97 10.15 9.89 9.97
N PRO A 98 10.45 11.06 9.37
CA PRO A 98 9.46 12.08 9.09
C PRO A 98 8.34 11.59 8.15
N PRO A 99 7.07 12.02 8.31
CA PRO A 99 5.96 11.52 7.48
C PRO A 99 6.11 11.83 6.00
N ALA A 100 6.69 12.99 5.68
CA ALA A 100 6.99 13.36 4.29
C ALA A 100 7.99 12.38 3.64
N GLU A 101 8.95 11.87 4.40
CA GLU A 101 9.92 10.89 3.92
C GLU A 101 9.27 9.50 3.78
N VAL A 102 8.45 9.08 4.75
CA VAL A 102 7.65 7.85 4.64
C VAL A 102 6.78 7.87 3.37
N LEU A 103 6.10 9.00 3.10
CA LEU A 103 5.29 9.16 1.91
C LEU A 103 6.14 9.10 0.62
N ALA A 104 7.35 9.66 0.64
CA ALA A 104 8.28 9.56 -0.49
C ALA A 104 8.72 8.12 -0.75
N VAL A 105 9.02 7.35 0.31
CA VAL A 105 9.36 5.92 0.22
C VAL A 105 8.18 5.12 -0.34
N PHE A 106 6.97 5.34 0.18
CA PHE A 106 5.74 4.71 -0.32
C PHE A 106 5.54 4.96 -1.82
N ARG A 107 5.66 6.21 -2.26
CA ARG A 107 5.51 6.59 -3.68
C ARG A 107 6.60 5.96 -4.56
N ALA A 108 7.85 5.93 -4.10
CA ALA A 108 8.95 5.31 -4.81
C ALA A 108 8.74 3.80 -4.99
N ASN A 109 8.24 3.11 -3.95
CA ASN A 109 7.93 1.69 -4.03
C ASN A 109 6.76 1.41 -4.98
N CYS A 110 5.68 2.21 -4.91
CA CYS A 110 4.58 2.12 -5.88
C CYS A 110 5.06 2.34 -7.33
N ALA A 111 5.97 3.30 -7.56
CA ALA A 111 6.53 3.56 -8.88
C ALA A 111 7.33 2.34 -9.41
N ARG A 112 8.21 1.76 -8.57
CA ARG A 112 8.93 0.53 -8.89
C ARG A 112 7.98 -0.62 -9.24
N SER A 113 6.92 -0.82 -8.44
CA SER A 113 5.92 -1.85 -8.69
C SER A 113 5.23 -1.66 -10.04
N ARG A 114 4.93 -0.42 -10.44
CA ARG A 114 4.37 -0.13 -11.78
C ARG A 114 5.35 -0.50 -12.89
N GLU A 115 6.62 -0.16 -12.75
CA GLU A 115 7.66 -0.52 -13.72
C GLU A 115 7.77 -2.04 -13.89
N ILE A 116 7.77 -2.78 -12.77
CA ILE A 116 7.80 -4.25 -12.75
C ILE A 116 6.58 -4.85 -13.46
N VAL A 117 5.38 -4.37 -13.13
CA VAL A 117 4.13 -4.84 -13.76
C VAL A 117 4.09 -4.52 -15.25
N ALA A 118 4.59 -3.34 -15.66
CA ALA A 118 4.65 -2.94 -17.07
C ALA A 118 5.68 -3.77 -17.87
N ALA A 119 6.78 -4.17 -17.25
CA ALA A 119 7.83 -4.96 -17.89
C ALA A 119 7.46 -6.46 -18.03
N ALA A 120 6.53 -6.96 -17.22
CA ALA A 120 6.11 -8.36 -17.26
C ALA A 120 5.40 -8.72 -18.56
N ALA A 121 5.83 -9.80 -19.22
CA ALA A 121 5.31 -10.24 -20.52
C ALA A 121 3.87 -10.75 -20.40
N SER A 122 3.54 -11.43 -19.30
CA SER A 122 2.23 -12.04 -19.08
C SER A 122 1.74 -11.86 -17.65
N LEU A 123 0.42 -11.84 -17.48
CA LEU A 123 -0.21 -11.96 -16.16
C LEU A 123 -0.01 -13.36 -15.54
N GLU A 124 0.38 -14.36 -16.36
CA GLU A 124 0.73 -15.70 -15.89
C GLU A 124 2.18 -15.85 -15.45
N ASP A 125 3.01 -14.82 -15.62
CA ASP A 125 4.42 -14.88 -15.19
C ASP A 125 4.47 -15.16 -13.69
N LEU A 126 5.38 -16.05 -13.28
CA LEU A 126 5.40 -16.61 -11.93
C LEU A 126 6.46 -15.92 -11.05
N GLY A 127 5.98 -15.34 -9.97
CA GLY A 127 6.75 -15.11 -8.75
C GLY A 127 6.66 -16.30 -7.80
N MET A 128 7.00 -16.07 -6.53
CA MET A 128 6.93 -17.09 -5.48
C MET A 128 6.23 -16.53 -4.23
N ARG A 129 5.50 -17.34 -3.47
CA ARG A 129 4.94 -17.01 -2.15
C ARG A 129 5.93 -17.34 -1.04
N GLY A 130 5.76 -16.81 0.17
CA GLY A 130 6.69 -17.00 1.29
C GLY A 130 7.08 -18.46 1.59
N ASP A 131 6.18 -19.41 1.34
CA ASP A 131 6.39 -20.86 1.48
C ASP A 131 7.10 -21.53 0.27
N GLY A 132 7.52 -20.75 -0.72
CA GLY A 132 8.18 -21.22 -1.95
C GLY A 132 7.23 -21.67 -3.06
N SER A 133 5.92 -21.72 -2.82
CA SER A 133 4.94 -22.05 -3.87
C SER A 133 4.83 -20.96 -4.94
N PRO A 134 4.51 -21.28 -6.21
CA PRO A 134 4.38 -20.27 -7.25
C PRO A 134 3.16 -19.35 -7.04
N ALA A 135 3.29 -18.09 -7.45
CA ALA A 135 2.17 -17.15 -7.57
C ALA A 135 2.28 -16.39 -8.89
N SER A 136 1.20 -16.35 -9.68
CA SER A 136 1.18 -15.58 -10.92
C SER A 136 1.10 -14.08 -10.64
N LEU A 137 1.56 -13.26 -11.58
CA LEU A 137 1.41 -11.80 -11.49
C LEU A 137 -0.06 -11.39 -11.31
N ARG A 138 -1.00 -12.08 -11.99
CA ARG A 138 -2.44 -11.86 -11.79
C ARG A 138 -2.82 -12.02 -10.32
N TRP A 139 -2.41 -13.13 -9.70
CA TRP A 139 -2.73 -13.42 -8.31
C TRP A 139 -2.13 -12.36 -7.38
N ILE A 140 -0.87 -11.96 -7.63
CA ILE A 140 -0.20 -10.94 -6.82
C ILE A 140 -0.93 -9.60 -6.90
N ILE A 141 -1.32 -9.15 -8.10
CA ILE A 141 -2.06 -7.88 -8.24
C ILE A 141 -3.42 -7.96 -7.53
N LEU A 142 -4.15 -9.07 -7.65
CA LEU A 142 -5.41 -9.28 -6.95
C LEU A 142 -5.25 -9.25 -5.43
N HIS A 143 -4.22 -9.92 -4.92
CA HIS A 143 -3.90 -9.90 -3.50
C HIS A 143 -3.52 -8.49 -3.02
N MET A 144 -2.74 -7.74 -3.80
CA MET A 144 -2.42 -6.35 -3.46
C MET A 144 -3.65 -5.44 -3.44
N ILE A 145 -4.60 -5.62 -4.36
CA ILE A 145 -5.88 -4.89 -4.33
C ILE A 145 -6.65 -5.21 -3.03
N GLU A 146 -6.68 -6.48 -2.63
CA GLU A 146 -7.33 -6.94 -1.41
C GLU A 146 -6.66 -6.38 -0.14
N GLU A 147 -5.32 -6.41 -0.06
CA GLU A 147 -4.54 -5.81 1.03
C GLU A 147 -4.84 -4.32 1.16
N TYR A 148 -4.72 -3.55 0.07
CA TYR A 148 -5.07 -2.13 0.14
C TYR A 148 -6.53 -1.90 0.50
N ALA A 149 -7.48 -2.65 -0.07
CA ALA A 149 -8.91 -2.45 0.22
C ALA A 149 -9.21 -2.68 1.72
N ARG A 150 -8.60 -3.71 2.32
CA ARG A 150 -8.69 -3.97 3.77
C ARG A 150 -8.11 -2.79 4.56
N HIS A 151 -6.90 -2.35 4.23
CA HIS A 151 -6.21 -1.29 4.97
C HIS A 151 -6.79 0.10 4.75
N ASN A 152 -7.37 0.38 3.60
CA ASN A 152 -8.11 1.60 3.33
C ASN A 152 -9.39 1.69 4.17
N GLY A 153 -10.06 0.55 4.42
CA GLY A 153 -11.17 0.52 5.38
C GLY A 153 -10.74 0.86 6.81
N HIS A 154 -9.55 0.43 7.23
CA HIS A 154 -8.98 0.88 8.51
C HIS A 154 -8.65 2.38 8.48
N ALA A 155 -8.05 2.86 7.38
CA ALA A 155 -7.71 4.27 7.20
C ALA A 155 -8.93 5.20 7.27
N ASP A 156 -10.09 4.76 6.78
CA ASP A 156 -11.36 5.50 6.92
C ASP A 156 -11.71 5.74 8.39
N LEU A 157 -11.66 4.69 9.22
CA LEU A 157 -11.98 4.79 10.65
C LEU A 157 -10.95 5.63 11.42
N VAL A 158 -9.66 5.50 11.07
CA VAL A 158 -8.62 6.34 11.68
C VAL A 158 -8.84 7.80 11.31
N ARG A 159 -9.14 8.09 10.04
CA ARG A 159 -9.35 9.45 9.57
C ARG A 159 -10.54 10.10 10.25
N GLU A 160 -11.68 9.40 10.30
CA GLU A 160 -12.89 9.90 10.97
C GLU A 160 -12.62 10.22 12.45
N ARG A 161 -11.83 9.41 13.15
CA ARG A 161 -11.41 9.70 14.52
C ARG A 161 -10.55 10.96 14.62
N VAL A 162 -9.57 11.11 13.75
CA VAL A 162 -8.53 12.14 13.83
C VAL A 162 -9.07 13.55 13.54
N ASP A 163 -9.94 13.70 12.54
CA ASP A 163 -10.44 15.01 12.13
C ASP A 163 -11.93 15.05 11.76
N GLY A 164 -12.67 13.96 11.95
CA GLY A 164 -14.10 13.87 11.62
C GLY A 164 -14.39 13.73 10.13
N ALA A 165 -13.39 13.68 9.25
CA ALA A 165 -13.61 13.47 7.83
C ALA A 165 -14.04 12.02 7.58
N THR A 166 -15.21 11.83 6.99
CA THR A 166 -15.75 10.52 6.63
C THR A 166 -15.32 10.11 5.23
N GLY A 167 -15.38 8.81 4.97
CA GLY A 167 -14.89 8.17 3.76
C GLY A 167 -15.31 8.83 2.43
N ALA A 168 -14.45 8.64 1.43
CA ALA A 168 -14.59 9.05 0.03
C ALA A 168 -14.14 7.90 -0.86
#